data_AF-A0A8S2G428-F1
#
_entry.id   AF-A0A8S2G428-F1
#
_cell.length_a   1.000
_cell.length_b   1.000
_cell.length_c   1.000
_cell.angle_alpha   90.00
_cell.angle_beta   90.00
_cell.angle_gamma   90.00
#
_symmetry.space_group_name_H-M   'P 1'
#
loop_
_entity.id
_entity.type
_entity.pdbx_description
1 polymer ?
#
loop_
_entity_poly.entity_id
_entity_poly.type
_entity_poly.pdbx_seq_one_letter_code
_entity_poly.pdbx_strand_id
1 'polypeptide(L)'
;MEDSSSAAKFLDGAVDRLSSDNDHKKNSKALLHLIKQNIVHQEKLGNTKRVTEMLEIMHKLYPNDTNTLSKLIVHHLKSNPERANVLSQKLPSIQQLAKGIDVDTLESSFGKKAPKSEKAGTGGMIE
;
A
#
# COMPACT_ATOMS: atom_id res chain seq x y z
N MET A 1 1.87 -26.19 -8.97
CA MET A 1 0.99 -25.11 -9.52
C MET A 1 -0.44 -25.22 -8.99
N GLU A 2 -0.90 -26.43 -8.64
CA GLU A 2 -2.22 -26.70 -8.05
C GLU A 2 -2.45 -26.05 -6.68
N ASP A 3 -1.41 -25.96 -5.84
CA ASP A 3 -1.54 -25.37 -4.49
C ASP A 3 -1.85 -23.87 -4.52
N SER A 4 -1.18 -23.13 -5.41
CA SER A 4 -1.38 -21.67 -5.53
C SER A 4 -2.78 -21.33 -6.05
N SER A 5 -3.33 -22.11 -6.99
CA SER A 5 -4.71 -21.90 -7.46
C SER A 5 -5.74 -22.26 -6.38
N SER A 6 -5.48 -23.33 -5.60
CA SER A 6 -6.34 -23.74 -4.50
C SER A 6 -6.35 -22.70 -3.37
N ALA A 7 -5.19 -22.13 -3.04
CA ALA A 7 -5.08 -21.03 -2.08
C ALA A 7 -5.85 -19.79 -2.55
N ALA A 8 -5.76 -19.43 -3.84
CA ALA A 8 -6.51 -18.30 -4.40
C ALA A 8 -8.03 -18.48 -4.24
N LYS A 9 -8.55 -19.67 -4.58
CA LYS A 9 -9.97 -20.01 -4.43
C LYS A 9 -10.43 -19.98 -2.97
N PHE A 10 -9.59 -20.48 -2.06
CA PHE A 10 -9.88 -20.43 -0.62
C PHE A 10 -9.98 -18.99 -0.12
N LEU A 11 -9.02 -18.14 -0.50
CA LEU A 11 -9.02 -16.73 -0.13
C LEU A 11 -10.22 -15.99 -0.74
N ASP A 12 -10.62 -16.33 -1.97
CA ASP A 12 -11.82 -15.77 -2.61
C ASP A 12 -13.09 -16.13 -1.85
N GLY A 13 -13.30 -17.41 -1.54
CA GLY A 13 -14.47 -17.85 -0.77
C GLY A 13 -14.52 -17.26 0.65
N ALA A 14 -13.35 -17.07 1.28
CA ALA A 14 -13.27 -16.42 2.58
C ALA A 14 -13.63 -14.92 2.51
N VAL A 15 -13.18 -14.21 1.47
CA VAL A 15 -13.56 -12.80 1.24
C VAL A 15 -15.05 -12.69 1.00
N ASP A 16 -15.63 -13.55 0.16
CA ASP A 16 -17.06 -13.51 -0.17
C ASP A 16 -17.93 -13.78 1.06
N ARG A 17 -17.53 -14.75 1.91
CA ARG A 17 -18.23 -15.07 3.16
C ARG A 17 -18.19 -13.90 4.15
N LEU A 18 -17.02 -13.31 4.38
CA LEU A 18 -16.89 -12.18 5.32
C LEU A 18 -17.51 -10.89 4.78
N SER A 19 -17.58 -10.73 3.45
CA SER A 19 -18.21 -9.57 2.81
C SER A 19 -19.74 -9.67 2.76
N SER A 20 -20.30 -10.86 2.96
CA SER A 20 -21.75 -11.10 2.99
C SER A 20 -22.35 -11.08 4.41
N ASP A 21 -21.49 -11.12 5.43
CA ASP A 21 -21.90 -11.10 6.83
C ASP A 21 -22.26 -9.66 7.25
N ASN A 22 -23.50 -9.42 7.68
CA ASN A 22 -24.03 -8.07 8.02
C ASN A 22 -23.27 -7.37 9.17
N ASP A 23 -22.44 -8.12 9.91
CA ASP A 23 -21.57 -7.64 10.97
C ASP A 23 -20.23 -7.06 10.45
N HIS A 24 -20.27 -6.33 9.33
CA HIS A 24 -19.08 -5.75 8.66
C HIS A 24 -18.16 -4.96 9.61
N LYS A 25 -18.71 -4.37 10.68
CA LYS A 25 -17.94 -3.64 11.70
C LYS A 25 -17.09 -4.56 12.61
N LYS A 26 -17.54 -5.79 12.92
CA LYS A 26 -16.76 -6.73 13.75
C LYS A 26 -15.62 -7.37 12.98
N ASN A 27 -15.84 -7.64 11.69
CA ASN A 27 -14.88 -8.37 10.86
C ASN A 27 -14.00 -7.46 9.99
N SER A 28 -14.09 -6.14 10.10
CA SER A 28 -13.43 -5.20 9.16
C SER A 28 -11.90 -5.35 9.10
N LYS A 29 -11.25 -5.65 10.23
CA LYS A 29 -9.79 -5.88 10.31
C LYS A 29 -9.38 -7.22 9.72
N ALA A 30 -10.12 -8.29 10.04
CA ALA A 30 -9.87 -9.62 9.50
C ALA A 30 -10.11 -9.65 7.99
N LEU A 31 -11.20 -9.04 7.54
CA LEU A 31 -11.53 -8.85 6.12
C LEU A 31 -10.46 -8.04 5.41
N LEU A 32 -10.00 -6.92 5.99
CA LEU A 32 -8.91 -6.12 5.42
C LEU A 32 -7.62 -6.92 5.27
N HIS A 33 -7.23 -7.66 6.31
CA HIS A 33 -6.04 -8.50 6.27
C HIS A 33 -6.16 -9.56 5.16
N LEU A 34 -7.30 -10.25 5.11
CA LEU A 34 -7.58 -11.28 4.13
C LEU A 34 -7.55 -10.74 2.69
N ILE A 35 -8.19 -9.60 2.42
CA ILE A 35 -8.18 -8.98 1.10
C ILE A 35 -6.75 -8.60 0.71
N LYS A 36 -5.95 -8.03 1.63
CA LYS A 36 -4.54 -7.71 1.35
C LYS A 36 -3.73 -8.94 0.97
N GLN A 37 -3.88 -10.05 1.70
CA GLN A 37 -3.19 -11.30 1.38
C GLN A 37 -3.65 -11.86 0.02
N ASN A 38 -4.95 -11.79 -0.26
CA ASN A 38 -5.50 -12.25 -1.53
C ASN A 38 -4.98 -11.40 -2.70
N ILE A 39 -4.95 -10.06 -2.59
CA ILE A 39 -4.33 -9.19 -3.61
C ILE A 39 -2.90 -9.62 -3.91
N VAL A 40 -2.05 -9.76 -2.89
CA VAL A 40 -0.65 -10.17 -3.08
C VAL A 40 -0.55 -11.52 -3.78
N HIS A 41 -1.45 -12.45 -3.45
CA HIS A 41 -1.47 -13.77 -4.07
C HIS A 41 -1.96 -13.73 -5.52
N GLN A 42 -2.99 -12.96 -5.81
CA GLN A 42 -3.56 -12.79 -7.17
C GLN A 42 -2.61 -12.02 -8.09
N GLU A 43 -1.85 -11.04 -7.56
CA GLU A 43 -0.78 -10.35 -8.29
C GLU A 43 0.31 -11.33 -8.73
N LYS A 44 0.72 -12.26 -7.86
CA LYS A 44 1.67 -13.33 -8.20
C LYS A 44 1.15 -14.27 -9.29
N LEU A 45 -0.17 -14.46 -9.34
CA LEU A 45 -0.83 -15.27 -10.38
C LEU A 45 -1.14 -14.47 -11.66
N GLY A 46 -0.86 -13.16 -11.69
CA GLY A 46 -1.18 -12.28 -12.82
C GLY A 46 -2.67 -12.01 -13.01
N ASN A 47 -3.50 -12.26 -12.00
CA ASN A 47 -4.95 -12.10 -12.09
C ASN A 47 -5.39 -10.65 -11.85
N THR A 48 -5.10 -9.80 -12.83
CA THR A 48 -5.33 -8.35 -12.78
C THR A 48 -6.81 -8.00 -12.53
N LYS A 49 -7.75 -8.79 -13.05
CA LYS A 49 -9.18 -8.54 -12.85
C LYS A 49 -9.55 -8.68 -11.39
N ARG A 50 -9.15 -9.79 -10.75
CA ARG A 50 -9.48 -10.06 -9.35
C ARG A 50 -8.82 -9.08 -8.39
N VAL A 51 -7.58 -8.67 -8.68
CA VAL A 51 -6.90 -7.60 -7.93
C VAL A 51 -7.70 -6.29 -7.97
N THR A 52 -8.22 -5.94 -9.15
CA THR A 52 -9.06 -4.73 -9.31
C THR A 52 -10.31 -4.82 -8.46
N GLU A 53 -11.05 -5.93 -8.54
CA GLU A 53 -12.26 -6.17 -7.74
C GLU A 53 -11.98 -6.04 -6.24
N MET A 54 -10.86 -6.59 -5.76
CA MET A 54 -10.45 -6.52 -4.36
C MET A 54 -10.10 -5.10 -3.90
N LEU A 55 -9.40 -4.35 -4.74
CA LEU A 55 -9.09 -2.94 -4.47
C LEU A 55 -10.37 -2.09 -4.42
N GLU A 56 -11.37 -2.39 -5.25
CA GLU A 56 -12.68 -1.73 -5.18
C GLU A 56 -13.41 -2.03 -3.87
N ILE A 57 -13.38 -3.29 -3.41
CA ILE A 57 -13.95 -3.67 -2.10
C ILE A 57 -13.23 -2.92 -0.98
N MET A 58 -11.90 -2.88 -0.99
CA MET A 58 -11.13 -2.13 0.01
C MET A 58 -11.46 -0.63 -0.02
N HIS A 59 -11.63 -0.03 -1.20
CA HIS A 59 -11.99 1.37 -1.31
C HIS A 59 -13.41 1.65 -0.80
N LYS A 60 -14.36 0.73 -0.98
CA LYS A 60 -15.71 0.84 -0.40
C LYS A 60 -15.69 0.76 1.12
N LEU A 61 -14.86 -0.11 1.69
CA LEU A 61 -14.73 -0.27 3.15
C LEU A 61 -13.98 0.90 3.80
N TYR A 62 -12.95 1.42 3.12
CA TYR A 62 -12.08 2.48 3.61
C TYR A 62 -11.90 3.56 2.54
N PRO A 63 -12.93 4.41 2.31
CA PRO A 63 -12.92 5.40 1.23
C PRO A 63 -11.83 6.46 1.38
N ASN A 64 -11.36 6.69 2.61
CA ASN A 64 -10.31 7.68 2.91
C ASN A 64 -8.88 7.11 2.83
N ASP A 65 -8.71 5.81 2.53
CA ASP A 65 -7.39 5.22 2.38
C ASP A 65 -6.77 5.60 1.02
N THR A 66 -5.88 6.59 1.05
CA THR A 66 -5.19 7.10 -0.14
C THR A 66 -4.30 6.05 -0.81
N ASN A 67 -3.76 5.07 -0.06
CA ASN A 67 -2.91 4.02 -0.63
C ASN A 67 -3.73 3.06 -1.50
N THR A 68 -4.92 2.69 -1.03
CA THR A 68 -5.85 1.86 -1.79
C THR A 68 -6.34 2.61 -3.03
N LEU A 69 -6.71 3.89 -2.89
CA LEU A 69 -7.16 4.71 -4.01
C LEU A 69 -6.08 4.85 -5.09
N SER A 70 -4.82 5.11 -4.72
CA SER A 70 -3.73 5.24 -5.70
C SER A 70 -3.46 3.94 -6.45
N LYS A 71 -3.43 2.80 -5.75
CA LYS A 71 -3.30 1.48 -6.38
C LYS A 71 -4.46 1.18 -7.33
N LEU A 72 -5.69 1.49 -6.92
CA LEU A 72 -6.88 1.29 -7.74
C LEU A 72 -6.82 2.13 -9.03
N ILE A 73 -6.36 3.39 -8.95
CA ILE A 73 -6.14 4.24 -10.12
C ILE A 73 -5.13 3.60 -11.07
N VAL A 74 -3.97 3.18 -10.57
CA VAL A 74 -2.92 2.54 -11.38
C VAL A 74 -3.44 1.29 -12.09
N HIS A 75 -4.27 0.50 -11.40
CA HIS A 75 -4.88 -0.70 -11.98
C HIS A 75 -5.91 -0.37 -13.07
N HIS A 76 -6.69 0.69 -12.89
CA HIS A 76 -7.64 1.16 -13.88
C HIS A 76 -6.99 1.84 -15.10
N LEU A 77 -5.79 2.41 -15.00
CA LEU A 77 -5.12 3.02 -16.16
C LEU A 77 -4.96 2.05 -17.34
N LYS A 78 -4.75 0.75 -17.07
CA LYS A 78 -4.60 -0.27 -18.11
C LYS A 78 -5.93 -0.83 -18.63
N SER A 79 -6.99 -0.79 -17.83
CA SER A 79 -8.25 -1.50 -18.11
C SER A 79 -9.43 -0.57 -18.39
N ASN A 80 -9.46 0.60 -17.76
CA ASN A 80 -10.52 1.60 -17.84
C ASN A 80 -9.97 3.00 -17.47
N PRO A 81 -9.36 3.72 -18.43
CA PRO A 81 -8.75 5.02 -18.17
C PRO A 81 -9.77 6.11 -17.77
N GLU A 82 -11.00 6.04 -18.27
CA GLU A 82 -12.10 6.93 -17.88
C GLU A 82 -12.37 6.86 -16.37
N ARG A 83 -12.47 5.63 -15.85
CA ARG A 83 -12.67 5.39 -14.41
C ARG A 83 -11.45 5.80 -13.59
N ALA A 84 -10.24 5.61 -14.11
CA ALA A 84 -9.02 6.09 -13.46
C ALA A 84 -9.03 7.63 -13.32
N ASN A 85 -9.50 8.34 -14.34
CA ASN A 85 -9.63 9.80 -14.30
C ASN A 85 -10.66 10.26 -13.27
N VAL A 86 -11.82 9.61 -13.19
CA VAL A 86 -12.83 9.93 -12.15
C VAL A 86 -12.28 9.69 -10.75
N LEU A 87 -11.52 8.60 -10.56
CA LEU A 87 -10.90 8.28 -9.27
C LEU A 87 -9.76 9.23 -8.91
N SER A 88 -8.99 9.72 -9.89
CA SER A 88 -7.88 10.65 -9.64
C SER A 88 -8.35 11.98 -9.06
N GLN A 89 -9.55 12.44 -9.43
CA GLN A 89 -10.17 13.64 -8.85
C GLN A 89 -10.52 13.48 -7.35
N LYS A 90 -10.54 12.24 -6.83
CA LYS A 90 -10.77 11.96 -5.40
C LYS A 90 -9.49 11.96 -4.57
N LEU A 91 -8.32 12.13 -5.21
CA LEU A 91 -7.06 12.19 -4.49
C LEU A 91 -7.02 13.49 -3.65
N PRO A 92 -6.52 13.42 -2.40
CA PRO A 92 -6.30 14.61 -1.60
C PRO A 92 -5.27 15.52 -2.28
N SER A 93 -5.40 16.83 -2.07
CA SER A 93 -4.42 17.79 -2.58
C SER A 93 -3.06 17.59 -1.90
N ILE A 94 -1.99 18.04 -2.56
CA ILE A 94 -0.64 17.98 -2.01
C ILE A 94 -0.57 18.68 -0.64
N GLN A 95 -1.27 19.79 -0.49
CA GLN A 95 -1.34 20.54 0.78
C GLN A 95 -1.99 19.71 1.90
N GLN A 96 -3.02 18.93 1.59
CA GLN A 96 -3.66 18.03 2.55
C GLN A 96 -2.76 16.86 2.92
N LEU A 97 -1.98 16.33 1.97
CA LEU A 97 -1.00 15.28 2.22
C LEU A 97 0.21 15.76 3.03
N ALA A 98 0.66 16.99 2.77
CA ALA A 98 1.79 17.60 3.47
C ALA A 98 1.43 18.07 4.89
N LYS A 99 0.13 18.12 5.23
CA LYS A 99 -0.32 18.56 6.56
C LYS A 99 0.12 17.56 7.63
N GLY A 100 1.09 17.97 8.45
CA GLY A 100 1.67 17.11 9.49
C GLY A 100 3.02 16.49 9.11
N ILE A 101 3.55 16.80 7.93
CA ILE A 101 4.95 16.54 7.60
C ILE A 101 5.78 17.71 8.16
N ASP A 102 6.57 17.41 9.17
CA ASP A 102 7.56 18.34 9.71
C ASP A 102 8.79 18.33 8.77
N VAL A 103 8.87 19.36 7.95
CA VAL A 103 9.94 19.53 6.96
C VAL A 103 11.30 19.67 7.65
N ASP A 104 11.37 20.37 8.78
CA ASP A 104 12.60 20.57 9.54
C ASP A 104 13.13 19.24 10.12
N THR A 105 12.23 18.37 10.59
CA THR A 105 12.57 17.01 11.04
C THR A 105 13.07 16.13 9.89
N LEU A 106 12.47 16.25 8.69
CA LEU A 106 12.94 15.51 7.51
C LEU A 106 14.35 15.96 7.10
N GLU A 107 14.60 17.26 6.99
CA GLU A 107 15.92 17.80 6.63
C GLU A 107 17.00 17.38 7.64
N SER A 108 16.68 17.43 8.92
CA SER A 108 17.57 16.99 10.00
C SER A 108 17.88 15.49 9.97
N SER A 109 16.96 14.66 9.45
CA SER A 109 17.14 13.21 9.33
C SER A 109 18.04 12.83 8.15
N PHE A 110 17.99 13.60 7.06
CA PHE A 110 18.87 13.41 5.91
C PHE A 110 20.26 14.07 6.07
N GLY A 111 20.34 15.17 6.83
CA GLY A 111 21.59 15.91 7.06
C GLY A 111 22.65 15.22 7.93
N LYS A 112 22.32 14.12 8.63
CA LYS A 112 23.22 13.45 9.59
C LYS A 112 24.13 12.35 9.01
N LYS A 113 24.19 12.17 7.69
CA LYS A 113 25.12 11.20 7.07
C LYS A 113 26.29 11.87 6.36
N ALA A 114 27.28 12.27 7.14
CA ALA A 114 28.68 12.22 6.73
C ALA A 114 29.52 11.90 7.98
N PRO A 115 30.02 10.67 8.18
CA PRO A 115 31.06 10.46 9.17
C PRO A 115 32.29 11.26 8.70
N LYS A 116 32.65 12.31 9.46
CA LYS A 116 33.99 12.90 9.36
C LYS A 116 34.97 11.77 9.66
N SER A 117 35.77 11.38 8.68
CA SER A 117 36.96 10.58 8.94
C SER A 117 37.88 11.41 9.85
N GLU A 118 37.96 11.02 11.12
CA GLU A 118 39.00 11.50 12.02
C GLU A 118 40.35 11.12 11.41
N LYS A 119 41.12 12.13 11.00
CA LYS A 119 42.55 11.99 10.76
C LYS A 119 43.19 11.59 12.09
N ALA A 120 43.55 10.31 12.23
CA ALA A 120 44.41 9.84 13.30
C ALA A 120 45.76 10.58 13.20
N GLY A 121 45.98 11.52 14.12
CA GLY A 121 47.28 12.10 14.35
C GLY A 121 48.22 11.01 14.88
N THR A 122 49.22 10.65 14.09
CA THR A 122 50.41 9.96 14.59
C THR A 122 51.40 11.02 15.06
N GLY A 123 51.32 11.36 16.34
CA GLY A 123 52.44 11.95 17.05
C GLY A 123 53.52 10.89 17.24
N GLY A 124 54.67 11.09 16.61
CA GLY A 124 55.92 10.38 16.88
C GLY A 124 56.99 11.42 17.13
N MET A 125 57.16 11.76 18.40
CA MET A 125 58.17 12.67 18.92
C MET A 125 59.36 11.83 19.42
N ILE A 126 60.57 12.22 19.00
CA ILE A 126 61.88 12.12 19.68
C ILE A 126 62.32 10.77 20.27
N GLU A 127 63.35 10.17 19.65
CA GLU A 127 64.67 9.89 20.24
C GLU A 127 65.75 9.88 19.15
#